data_AF-A0A5C7X4Y4-F1
#
_entry.id   AF-A0A5C7X4Y4-F1
#
_cell.length_a   1.000
_cell.length_b   1.000
_cell.length_c   1.000
_cell.angle_alpha   90.00
_cell.angle_beta   90.00
_cell.angle_gamma   90.00
#
_symmetry.space_group_name_H-M   'P 1'
#
loop_
_entity.id
_entity.type
_entity.pdbx_description
1 polymer ?
#
loop_
_entity_poly.entity_id
_entity_poly.type
_entity_poly.pdbx_seq_one_letter_code
_entity_poly.pdbx_strand_id
1 'polypeptide(L)'
;MSGFTLVELVIVIVVMAILGGISVSFIKNSVLAYVNSEAYYELADRADISLRRMSRDIRNALPNSVWVPGGSGSYVQFVPIKAGGRYQQEDFDAGSLTLDVLGPMVNVDAGDKLVIYNMGIAGADVYEGSNIRPVSANASSVTFTGALFPFASPGGRFYVVNTAVIYACDLPNRRLVMYSNVDISAGLAPNFNGLTANVVAEDVTDCSFTYTPGVMQHSSVVTAQLTLAKNGGVARLVNLINVVNSP
;
A
#
# COMPACT_ATOMS: atom_id res chain seq x y z
N MET A 1 -47.27 50.17 42.99
CA MET A 1 -46.53 48.94 42.64
C MET A 1 -47.57 47.91 42.21
N SER A 2 -47.74 47.66 40.92
CA SER A 2 -48.58 46.54 40.46
C SER A 2 -47.78 45.26 40.67
N GLY A 3 -48.27 44.37 41.54
CA GLY A 3 -47.69 43.05 41.73
C GLY A 3 -48.07 42.13 40.57
N PHE A 4 -47.11 41.35 40.09
CA PHE A 4 -47.33 40.26 39.13
C PHE A 4 -48.35 39.26 39.71
N THR A 5 -49.27 38.77 38.88
CA THR A 5 -50.24 37.75 39.32
C THR A 5 -49.59 36.36 39.32
N LEU A 6 -50.09 35.46 40.18
CA LEU A 6 -49.61 34.08 40.24
C LEU A 6 -49.73 33.36 38.88
N VAL A 7 -50.80 33.68 38.13
CA VAL A 7 -51.03 33.16 36.78
C VAL A 7 -49.95 33.61 35.80
N GLU A 8 -49.51 34.87 35.89
CA GLU A 8 -48.47 35.42 35.03
C GLU A 8 -47.11 34.72 35.27
N LEU A 9 -46.77 34.44 36.53
CA LEU A 9 -45.55 33.70 36.88
C LEU A 9 -45.58 32.25 36.35
N VAL A 10 -46.72 31.57 36.45
CA VAL A 10 -46.87 30.19 35.94
C VAL A 10 -46.70 30.15 34.43
N ILE A 11 -47.31 31.08 33.69
CA ILE A 11 -47.19 31.14 32.23
C ILE A 11 -45.72 31.35 31.83
N VAL A 12 -44.99 32.24 32.51
CA VAL A 12 -43.58 32.51 32.20
C VAL A 12 -42.69 31.27 32.38
N ILE A 13 -42.85 30.53 33.48
CA ILE A 13 -42.04 29.32 33.74
C ILE A 13 -42.33 28.24 32.69
N VAL A 14 -43.60 28.04 32.32
CA VAL A 14 -43.98 27.06 31.29
C VAL A 14 -43.42 27.45 29.92
N VAL A 15 -43.53 28.72 29.53
CA VAL A 15 -42.99 29.21 28.25
C VAL A 15 -41.45 29.10 28.23
N MET A 16 -40.76 29.45 29.32
CA MET A 16 -39.30 29.27 29.41
C MET A 16 -38.89 27.79 29.34
N ALA A 17 -39.65 26.88 29.95
CA ALA A 17 -39.36 25.45 29.87
C ALA A 17 -39.47 24.92 28.43
N ILE A 18 -40.52 25.33 27.70
CA ILE A 18 -40.73 24.94 26.30
C ILE A 18 -39.61 25.51 25.41
N LEU A 19 -39.36 26.82 25.49
CA LEU A 19 -38.33 27.50 24.69
C LEU A 19 -36.91 27.00 25.02
N GLY A 20 -36.63 26.76 26.30
CA GLY A 20 -35.37 26.19 26.77
C GLY A 20 -35.14 24.79 26.23
N GLY A 21 -36.16 23.92 26.29
CA GLY A 21 -36.08 22.56 25.76
C GLY A 21 -35.80 22.52 24.26
N ILE A 22 -36.49 23.36 23.48
CA ILE A 22 -36.26 23.49 22.03
C ILE A 22 -34.83 23.97 21.76
N SER A 23 -34.38 25.02 22.44
CA SER A 23 -33.06 25.63 22.23
C SER A 23 -31.92 24.66 22.53
N VAL A 24 -32.01 23.87 23.62
CA VAL A 24 -30.99 22.88 23.99
C VAL A 24 -30.86 21.78 22.93
N SER A 25 -31.97 21.29 22.38
CA SER A 25 -31.95 20.27 21.31
C SER A 25 -31.26 20.81 20.05
N PHE A 26 -31.61 22.03 19.63
CA PHE A 26 -30.98 22.66 18.47
C PHE A 26 -29.47 22.86 18.67
N ILE A 27 -29.05 23.41 19.82
CA ILE A 27 -27.63 23.62 20.12
C ILE A 27 -26.88 22.29 20.11
N LYS A 28 -27.43 21.24 20.74
CA LYS A 28 -26.81 19.91 20.76
C LYS A 28 -26.64 19.35 19.34
N ASN A 29 -27.68 19.44 18.50
CA ASN A 29 -27.63 18.93 17.14
C ASN A 29 -26.63 19.70 16.26
N SER A 30 -26.56 21.03 16.40
CA SER A 30 -25.58 21.85 15.67
C SER A 30 -24.15 21.55 16.10
N VAL A 31 -23.90 21.38 17.41
CA VAL A 31 -22.57 21.03 17.93
C VAL A 31 -22.17 19.62 17.47
N LEU A 32 -23.06 18.64 17.57
CA LEU A 32 -22.79 17.28 17.09
C LEU A 32 -22.54 17.24 15.58
N ALA A 33 -23.28 18.01 14.78
CA ALA A 33 -23.05 18.10 13.34
C ALA A 33 -21.66 18.66 13.00
N TYR A 34 -21.21 19.68 13.73
CA TYR A 34 -19.86 20.24 13.57
C TYR A 34 -18.77 19.23 13.95
N VAL A 35 -18.87 18.60 15.13
CA VAL A 35 -17.90 17.59 15.60
C VAL A 35 -17.83 16.39 14.66
N ASN A 36 -18.97 15.93 14.15
CA ASN A 36 -19.03 14.83 13.19
C ASN A 36 -18.36 15.20 11.85
N SER A 37 -18.47 16.46 11.43
CA SER A 37 -17.82 16.95 10.20
C SER A 37 -16.31 17.00 10.37
N GLU A 38 -15.83 17.52 11.49
CA GLU A 38 -14.39 17.56 11.81
C GLU A 38 -13.79 16.14 11.87
N ALA A 39 -14.49 15.22 12.55
CA ALA A 39 -14.09 13.81 12.60
C ALA A 39 -14.05 13.15 11.20
N TYR A 40 -15.01 13.47 10.32
CA TYR A 40 -15.00 12.98 8.94
C TYR A 40 -13.76 13.48 8.17
N TYR A 41 -13.43 14.77 8.27
CA TYR A 41 -12.29 15.34 7.55
C TYR A 41 -10.96 14.76 8.04
N GLU A 42 -10.79 14.56 9.35
CA GLU A 42 -9.59 13.92 9.91
C GLU A 42 -9.43 12.48 9.37
N LEU A 43 -10.52 11.70 9.35
CA LEU A 43 -10.49 10.32 8.85
C LEU A 43 -10.25 10.27 7.33
N ALA A 44 -10.83 11.21 6.58
CA ALA A 44 -10.65 11.30 5.13
C ALA A 44 -9.21 11.68 4.76
N ASP A 45 -8.59 12.64 5.45
CA ASP A 45 -7.20 13.03 5.24
C ASP A 45 -6.24 11.90 5.61
N ARG A 46 -6.48 11.22 6.75
CA ARG A 46 -5.69 10.04 7.13
C ARG A 46 -5.78 8.95 6.06
N ALA A 47 -6.99 8.63 5.60
CA ALA A 47 -7.18 7.63 4.56
C ALA A 47 -6.49 8.01 3.24
N ASP A 48 -6.58 9.28 2.82
CA ASP A 48 -5.94 9.78 1.60
C ASP A 48 -4.41 9.72 1.69
N ILE A 49 -3.81 10.17 2.80
CA ILE A 49 -2.36 10.08 3.01
C ILE A 49 -1.89 8.62 3.00
N SER A 50 -2.61 7.71 3.67
CA SER A 50 -2.29 6.28 3.69
C SER A 50 -2.38 5.66 2.27
N LEU A 51 -3.45 5.96 1.52
CA LEU A 51 -3.64 5.46 0.15
C LEU A 51 -2.61 6.04 -0.82
N ARG A 52 -2.20 7.31 -0.66
CA ARG A 52 -1.14 7.94 -1.48
C ARG A 52 0.24 7.38 -1.19
N ARG A 53 0.55 7.11 0.09
CA ARG A 53 1.79 6.42 0.48
C ARG A 53 1.86 5.05 -0.19
N MET A 54 0.83 4.22 0.00
CA MET A 54 0.76 2.91 -0.61
C MET A 54 0.81 2.97 -2.15
N SER A 55 0.16 3.95 -2.77
CA SER A 55 0.22 4.15 -4.22
C SER A 55 1.64 4.42 -4.71
N ARG A 56 2.43 5.23 -3.98
CA ARG A 56 3.83 5.46 -4.33
C ARG A 56 4.67 4.19 -4.19
N ASP A 57 4.46 3.41 -3.13
CA ASP A 57 5.22 2.18 -2.90
C ASP A 57 4.91 1.12 -3.96
N ILE A 58 3.62 0.91 -4.28
CA ILE A 58 3.17 -0.05 -5.29
C ILE A 58 3.58 0.38 -6.71
N ARG A 59 3.62 1.67 -7.02
CA ARG A 59 4.13 2.16 -8.32
C ARG A 59 5.61 1.85 -8.52
N ASN A 60 6.36 1.65 -7.44
CA ASN A 60 7.76 1.24 -7.46
C ASN A 60 7.93 -0.29 -7.31
N ALA A 61 6.86 -1.07 -7.50
CA ALA A 61 6.94 -2.51 -7.48
C ALA A 61 7.66 -3.06 -8.72
N LEU A 62 8.41 -4.14 -8.52
CA LEU A 62 9.01 -4.93 -9.57
C LEU A 62 7.89 -5.42 -10.52
N PRO A 63 8.07 -5.34 -11.85
CA PRO A 63 7.09 -5.82 -12.81
C PRO A 63 6.62 -7.23 -12.49
N ASN A 64 5.31 -7.47 -12.53
CA ASN A 64 4.68 -8.77 -12.23
C ASN A 64 4.96 -9.35 -10.82
N SER A 65 5.44 -8.53 -9.86
CA SER A 65 5.60 -8.98 -8.46
C SER A 65 4.39 -8.69 -7.58
N VAL A 66 3.46 -7.84 -8.02
CA VAL A 66 2.28 -7.50 -7.24
C VAL A 66 1.34 -8.69 -7.18
N TRP A 67 0.94 -9.07 -5.98
CA TRP A 67 0.09 -10.21 -5.73
C TRP A 67 -0.93 -9.92 -4.64
N VAL A 68 -2.16 -10.38 -4.87
CA VAL A 68 -3.26 -10.37 -3.91
C VAL A 68 -3.84 -11.79 -3.86
N PRO A 69 -4.01 -12.38 -2.68
CA PRO A 69 -4.57 -13.74 -2.55
C PRO A 69 -5.93 -13.84 -3.24
N GLY A 70 -6.10 -14.83 -4.12
CA GLY A 70 -7.35 -15.05 -4.83
C GLY A 70 -7.82 -13.89 -5.72
N GLY A 71 -6.96 -12.90 -6.01
CA GLY A 71 -7.29 -11.70 -6.78
C GLY A 71 -8.04 -10.62 -5.99
N SER A 72 -8.61 -10.96 -4.83
CA SER A 72 -9.23 -10.02 -3.89
C SER A 72 -9.04 -10.51 -2.45
N GLY A 73 -8.45 -9.69 -1.58
CA GLY A 73 -8.09 -10.12 -0.23
C GLY A 73 -7.83 -8.98 0.75
N SER A 74 -7.45 -9.36 1.97
CA SER A 74 -7.14 -8.45 3.08
C SER A 74 -5.70 -7.96 3.09
N TYR A 75 -4.88 -8.37 2.13
CA TYR A 75 -3.53 -7.85 1.97
C TYR A 75 -3.06 -7.87 0.52
N VAL A 76 -2.09 -7.01 0.23
CA VAL A 76 -1.35 -6.95 -1.03
C VAL A 76 0.13 -7.06 -0.75
N GLN A 77 0.81 -7.94 -1.50
CA GLN A 77 2.25 -8.16 -1.43
C GLN A 77 2.91 -7.72 -2.73
N PHE A 78 4.10 -7.14 -2.65
CA PHE A 78 4.91 -6.80 -3.81
C PHE A 78 6.40 -6.72 -3.44
N VAL A 79 7.26 -6.73 -4.45
CA VAL A 79 8.70 -6.54 -4.26
C VAL A 79 9.08 -5.13 -4.73
N PRO A 80 9.45 -4.18 -3.86
CA PRO A 80 9.90 -2.87 -4.28
C PRO A 80 11.24 -2.93 -5.01
N ILE A 81 11.37 -2.10 -6.05
CA ILE A 81 12.63 -1.87 -6.77
C ILE A 81 13.49 -0.91 -5.95
N LYS A 82 14.74 -1.30 -5.69
CA LYS A 82 15.74 -0.42 -5.07
C LYS A 82 16.49 0.39 -6.13
N ALA A 83 16.93 -0.28 -7.19
CA ALA A 83 17.60 0.32 -8.33
C ALA A 83 17.36 -0.53 -9.59
N GLY A 84 17.76 -0.04 -10.75
CA GLY A 84 17.63 -0.78 -12.00
C GLY A 84 18.36 -0.07 -13.12
N GLY A 85 18.59 -0.79 -14.20
CA GLY A 85 19.38 -0.27 -15.31
C GLY A 85 19.24 -1.13 -16.54
N ARG A 86 20.11 -0.85 -17.51
CA ARG A 86 20.27 -1.69 -18.70
C ARG A 86 21.63 -2.35 -18.68
N TYR A 87 21.71 -3.54 -19.26
CA TYR A 87 22.95 -4.28 -19.44
C TYR A 87 23.22 -4.56 -20.92
N GLN A 88 24.48 -4.86 -21.26
CA GLN A 88 24.85 -5.27 -22.62
C GLN A 88 24.37 -6.70 -22.90
N GLN A 89 23.54 -6.87 -23.94
CA GLN A 89 22.86 -8.15 -24.19
C GLN A 89 23.82 -9.33 -24.44
N GLU A 90 24.98 -9.04 -25.03
CA GLU A 90 26.04 -10.01 -25.36
C GLU A 90 26.63 -10.71 -24.13
N ASP A 91 26.58 -10.07 -22.94
CA ASP A 91 27.09 -10.65 -21.69
C ASP A 91 26.29 -11.88 -21.23
N PHE A 92 25.00 -11.92 -21.62
CA PHE A 92 24.10 -13.02 -21.26
C PHE A 92 24.48 -14.31 -21.99
N ASP A 93 24.91 -14.20 -23.25
CA ASP A 93 25.26 -15.34 -24.10
C ASP A 93 26.63 -15.93 -23.75
N ALA A 94 27.49 -15.15 -23.10
CA ALA A 94 28.83 -15.57 -22.71
C ALA A 94 28.87 -16.50 -21.47
N GLY A 95 27.72 -16.77 -20.83
CA GLY A 95 27.67 -17.53 -19.58
C GLY A 95 28.41 -16.83 -18.43
N SER A 96 28.60 -15.52 -18.54
CA SER A 96 29.25 -14.70 -17.53
C SER A 96 28.32 -14.47 -16.33
N LEU A 97 28.88 -14.47 -15.13
CA LEU A 97 28.18 -14.06 -13.91
C LEU A 97 28.28 -12.55 -13.66
N THR A 98 28.69 -11.78 -14.67
CA THR A 98 28.86 -10.33 -14.62
C THR A 98 28.15 -9.71 -15.82
N LEU A 99 27.45 -8.61 -15.55
CA LEU A 99 26.73 -7.82 -16.55
C LEU A 99 27.27 -6.40 -16.56
N ASP A 100 27.69 -5.92 -17.73
CA ASP A 100 28.14 -4.55 -17.89
C ASP A 100 26.93 -3.61 -17.98
N VAL A 101 26.91 -2.62 -17.08
CA VAL A 101 25.80 -1.68 -16.93
C VAL A 101 25.95 -0.57 -17.96
N LEU A 102 24.91 -0.42 -18.77
CA LEU A 102 24.74 0.68 -19.69
C LEU A 102 24.15 1.88 -18.95
N GLY A 103 25.01 2.82 -18.56
CA GLY A 103 24.60 4.10 -17.96
C GLY A 103 25.31 4.41 -16.64
N PRO A 104 24.65 5.15 -15.72
CA PRO A 104 25.24 5.51 -14.44
C PRO A 104 25.47 4.27 -13.58
N MET A 105 26.47 4.34 -12.69
CA MET A 105 26.75 3.27 -11.73
C MET A 105 25.53 2.98 -10.85
N VAL A 106 25.27 1.69 -10.64
CA VAL A 106 24.19 1.22 -9.76
C VAL A 106 24.78 0.83 -8.42
N ASN A 107 24.27 1.42 -7.34
CA ASN A 107 24.68 1.06 -5.99
C ASN A 107 23.84 -0.10 -5.47
N VAL A 108 24.51 -1.16 -5.04
CA VAL A 108 24.00 -2.39 -4.46
C VAL A 108 24.66 -2.60 -3.09
N ASP A 109 23.88 -3.04 -2.11
CA ASP A 109 24.37 -3.34 -0.77
C ASP A 109 24.34 -4.85 -0.52
N ALA A 110 25.03 -5.29 0.53
CA ALA A 110 24.96 -6.69 0.96
C ALA A 110 23.50 -7.09 1.24
N GLY A 111 23.06 -8.21 0.67
CA GLY A 111 21.68 -8.70 0.76
C GLY A 111 20.79 -8.30 -0.42
N ASP A 112 21.25 -7.40 -1.29
CA ASP A 112 20.55 -7.10 -2.54
C ASP A 112 20.62 -8.27 -3.53
N LYS A 113 19.59 -8.33 -4.37
CA LYS A 113 19.37 -9.36 -5.36
C LYS A 113 19.07 -8.72 -6.71
N LEU A 114 19.68 -9.28 -7.74
CA LEU A 114 19.46 -8.95 -9.14
C LEU A 114 18.30 -9.77 -9.68
N VAL A 115 17.37 -9.11 -10.35
CA VAL A 115 16.25 -9.71 -11.05
C VAL A 115 16.30 -9.32 -12.51
N ILE A 116 16.17 -10.31 -13.40
CA ILE A 116 16.12 -10.10 -14.84
C ILE A 116 14.84 -10.73 -15.37
N TYR A 117 14.12 -9.97 -16.18
CA TYR A 117 12.98 -10.44 -16.95
C TYR A 117 11.89 -11.15 -16.10
N ASN A 118 11.33 -10.43 -15.11
CA ASN A 118 10.25 -10.96 -14.27
C ASN A 118 8.90 -10.92 -14.96
N MET A 119 8.46 -12.09 -15.44
CA MET A 119 7.20 -12.25 -16.15
C MET A 119 6.04 -12.69 -15.24
N GLY A 120 6.33 -13.17 -14.02
CA GLY A 120 5.31 -13.69 -13.11
C GLY A 120 4.68 -15.01 -13.60
N ILE A 121 5.48 -15.81 -14.32
CA ILE A 121 5.11 -17.15 -14.80
C ILE A 121 6.20 -18.14 -14.36
N ALA A 122 5.86 -19.43 -14.39
CA ALA A 122 6.80 -20.49 -14.02
C ALA A 122 8.14 -20.37 -14.77
N GLY A 123 9.25 -20.35 -14.02
CA GLY A 123 10.60 -20.20 -14.55
C GLY A 123 11.05 -18.76 -14.85
N ALA A 124 10.17 -17.77 -14.69
CA ALA A 124 10.47 -16.33 -14.78
C ALA A 124 9.67 -15.54 -13.73
N ASP A 125 9.59 -16.10 -12.52
CA ASP A 125 8.94 -15.51 -11.35
C ASP A 125 9.95 -15.34 -10.20
N VAL A 126 9.96 -14.11 -9.66
CA VAL A 126 10.76 -13.67 -8.53
C VAL A 126 10.46 -14.46 -7.26
N TYR A 127 9.19 -14.85 -7.05
CA TYR A 127 8.78 -15.61 -5.87
C TYR A 127 9.20 -17.08 -5.97
N GLU A 128 9.27 -17.64 -7.18
CA GLU A 128 9.80 -18.99 -7.40
C GLU A 128 11.33 -19.07 -7.22
N GLY A 129 12.03 -17.94 -7.15
CA GLY A 129 13.48 -17.89 -7.08
C GLY A 129 14.18 -18.11 -8.43
N SER A 130 13.41 -18.29 -9.51
CA SER A 130 13.90 -18.71 -10.83
C SER A 130 14.84 -17.67 -11.48
N ASN A 131 14.48 -16.40 -11.37
CA ASN A 131 15.10 -15.26 -12.05
C ASN A 131 15.58 -14.18 -11.06
N ILE A 132 16.01 -14.59 -9.87
CA ILE A 132 16.55 -13.70 -8.83
C ILE A 132 17.89 -14.28 -8.32
N ARG A 133 18.93 -13.44 -8.22
CA ARG A 133 20.28 -13.86 -7.80
C ARG A 133 20.90 -12.87 -6.82
N PRO A 134 21.61 -13.32 -5.78
CA PRO A 134 22.34 -12.39 -4.91
C PRO A 134 23.47 -11.69 -5.66
N VAL A 135 23.64 -10.40 -5.38
CA VAL A 135 24.66 -9.53 -5.99
C VAL A 135 25.86 -9.39 -5.06
N SER A 136 27.06 -9.29 -5.64
CA SER A 136 28.32 -9.23 -4.89
C SER A 136 29.18 -8.00 -5.16
N ALA A 137 28.85 -7.12 -6.12
CA ALA A 137 29.72 -6.00 -6.49
C ALA A 137 28.99 -4.69 -6.86
N ASN A 138 29.63 -3.58 -6.49
CA ASN A 138 29.29 -2.19 -6.80
C ASN A 138 30.23 -1.64 -7.88
N ALA A 139 29.79 -1.54 -9.14
CA ALA A 139 30.59 -0.93 -10.19
C ALA A 139 29.76 -0.57 -11.45
N SER A 140 30.46 -0.18 -12.52
CA SER A 140 29.95 -0.18 -13.90
C SER A 140 29.59 -1.58 -14.42
N SER A 141 29.86 -2.63 -13.64
CA SER A 141 29.49 -4.01 -13.90
C SER A 141 28.84 -4.61 -12.65
N VAL A 142 27.72 -5.30 -12.82
CA VAL A 142 27.02 -5.99 -11.72
C VAL A 142 27.36 -7.47 -11.78
N THR A 143 28.06 -7.96 -10.76
CA THR A 143 28.37 -9.38 -10.60
C THR A 143 27.35 -10.03 -9.67
N PHE A 144 26.82 -11.18 -10.07
CA PHE A 144 25.89 -11.99 -9.29
C PHE A 144 26.45 -13.39 -9.05
N THR A 145 25.83 -14.15 -8.16
CA THR A 145 26.25 -15.53 -7.85
C THR A 145 25.09 -16.51 -8.01
N GLY A 146 25.41 -17.80 -8.22
CA GLY A 146 24.44 -18.86 -8.47
C GLY A 146 24.36 -19.26 -9.94
N ALA A 147 23.23 -19.86 -10.33
CA ALA A 147 23.00 -20.30 -11.71
C ALA A 147 22.83 -19.09 -12.66
N LEU A 148 23.05 -19.30 -13.95
CA LEU A 148 22.69 -18.32 -14.97
C LEU A 148 21.18 -18.02 -14.91
N PHE A 149 20.81 -16.83 -15.39
CA PHE A 149 19.41 -16.49 -15.56
C PHE A 149 18.81 -17.33 -16.69
N PRO A 150 17.55 -17.77 -16.56
CA PRO A 150 16.93 -18.64 -17.56
C PRO A 150 16.60 -17.90 -18.88
N PHE A 151 16.37 -16.58 -18.80
CA PHE A 151 15.98 -15.76 -19.94
C PHE A 151 16.64 -14.38 -19.87
N ALA A 152 17.06 -13.87 -21.03
CA ALA A 152 17.50 -12.49 -21.16
C ALA A 152 16.28 -11.56 -21.24
N SER A 153 16.40 -10.33 -20.72
CA SER A 153 15.41 -9.29 -20.98
C SER A 153 15.56 -8.80 -22.43
N PRO A 154 14.50 -8.81 -23.26
CA PRO A 154 14.57 -8.30 -24.64
C PRO A 154 15.01 -6.83 -24.75
N GLY A 155 14.74 -6.04 -23.70
CA GLY A 155 15.19 -4.64 -23.60
C GLY A 155 16.51 -4.45 -22.86
N GLY A 156 17.21 -5.55 -22.53
CA GLY A 156 18.42 -5.55 -21.72
C GLY A 156 18.21 -4.96 -20.33
N ARG A 157 17.03 -5.11 -19.71
CA ARG A 157 16.71 -4.50 -18.41
C ARG A 157 17.05 -5.43 -17.24
N PHE A 158 17.52 -4.84 -16.16
CA PHE A 158 17.66 -5.51 -14.87
C PHE A 158 17.14 -4.63 -13.74
N TYR A 159 16.76 -5.27 -12.64
CA TYR A 159 16.30 -4.63 -11.42
C TYR A 159 17.08 -5.16 -10.22
N VAL A 160 17.32 -4.30 -9.25
CA VAL A 160 17.90 -4.64 -7.94
C VAL A 160 16.80 -4.53 -6.91
N VAL A 161 16.60 -5.60 -6.14
CA VAL A 161 15.59 -5.72 -5.08
C VAL A 161 16.25 -6.27 -3.82
N ASN A 162 15.54 -6.27 -2.70
CA ASN A 162 16.07 -6.81 -1.44
C ASN A 162 15.04 -7.77 -0.79
N THR A 163 13.98 -7.20 -0.24
CA THR A 163 12.88 -7.91 0.44
C THR A 163 11.53 -7.50 -0.14
N ALA A 164 10.49 -8.31 0.08
CA ALA A 164 9.12 -7.96 -0.20
C ALA A 164 8.52 -7.03 0.87
N VAL A 165 7.41 -6.38 0.51
CA VAL A 165 6.58 -5.54 1.38
C VAL A 165 5.14 -6.04 1.31
N ILE A 166 4.44 -5.99 2.44
CA ILE A 166 3.01 -6.36 2.53
C ILE A 166 2.24 -5.22 3.18
N TYR A 167 1.15 -4.77 2.56
CA TYR A 167 0.11 -3.99 3.22
C TYR A 167 -1.03 -4.92 3.60
N ALA A 168 -1.41 -4.97 4.88
CA ALA A 168 -2.45 -5.84 5.38
C ALA A 168 -3.47 -5.11 6.27
N CYS A 169 -4.73 -5.52 6.15
CA CYS A 169 -5.81 -5.07 7.00
C CYS A 169 -5.80 -5.84 8.33
N ASP A 170 -5.39 -5.19 9.41
CA ASP A 170 -5.45 -5.70 10.78
C ASP A 170 -6.75 -5.21 11.44
N LEU A 171 -7.88 -5.74 10.97
CA LEU A 171 -9.22 -5.34 11.42
C LEU A 171 -9.49 -5.60 12.91
N PRO A 172 -9.01 -6.69 13.54
CA PRO A 172 -9.17 -6.90 14.98
C PRO A 172 -8.58 -5.76 15.83
N ASN A 173 -7.46 -5.18 15.39
CA ASN A 173 -6.84 -4.03 16.06
C ASN A 173 -7.21 -2.67 15.41
N ARG A 174 -8.08 -2.67 14.39
CA ARG A 174 -8.54 -1.50 13.63
C ARG A 174 -7.40 -0.72 12.94
N ARG A 175 -6.47 -1.42 12.29
CA ARG A 175 -5.30 -0.80 11.65
C ARG A 175 -5.09 -1.28 10.22
N LEU A 176 -4.49 -0.41 9.41
CA LEU A 176 -3.76 -0.79 8.21
C LEU A 176 -2.27 -0.86 8.59
N VAL A 177 -1.64 -2.01 8.37
CA VAL A 177 -0.23 -2.24 8.71
C VAL A 177 0.59 -2.52 7.47
N MET A 178 1.83 -2.05 7.47
CA MET A 178 2.85 -2.36 6.48
C MET A 178 3.91 -3.25 7.12
N TYR A 179 4.11 -4.44 6.58
CA TYR A 179 5.22 -5.32 6.92
C TYR A 179 6.36 -5.10 5.93
N SER A 180 7.55 -4.79 6.45
CA SER A 180 8.79 -4.69 5.68
C SER A 180 9.71 -5.88 5.98
N ASN A 181 10.77 -6.01 5.19
CA ASN A 181 11.79 -7.05 5.34
C ASN A 181 11.21 -8.47 5.25
N VAL A 182 10.23 -8.65 4.37
CA VAL A 182 9.61 -9.96 4.14
C VAL A 182 10.46 -10.73 3.15
N ASP A 183 10.80 -11.97 3.48
CA ASP A 183 11.57 -12.82 2.57
C ASP A 183 10.80 -13.09 1.28
N ILE A 184 11.51 -12.94 0.16
CA ILE A 184 11.00 -13.29 -1.17
C ILE A 184 11.12 -14.81 -1.30
N SER A 185 9.99 -15.52 -1.28
CA SER A 185 9.96 -16.98 -1.29
C SER A 185 8.74 -17.55 -2.01
N ALA A 186 8.85 -18.82 -2.41
CA ALA A 186 7.79 -19.59 -3.05
C ALA A 186 6.75 -19.99 -2.00
N GLY A 187 5.94 -19.02 -1.57
CA GLY A 187 5.07 -19.14 -0.41
C GLY A 187 4.38 -17.82 -0.17
N LEU A 188 3.51 -17.42 -1.09
CA LEU A 188 2.83 -16.12 -1.07
C LEU A 188 1.81 -15.97 0.07
N ALA A 189 1.57 -17.00 0.90
CA ALA A 189 0.82 -16.87 2.14
C ALA A 189 1.77 -16.41 3.26
N PRO A 190 1.80 -15.12 3.63
CA PRO A 190 2.72 -14.64 4.64
C PRO A 190 2.27 -15.17 6.00
N ASN A 191 3.18 -15.83 6.71
CA ASN A 191 3.06 -15.91 8.15
C ASN A 191 3.44 -14.54 8.71
N PHE A 192 2.45 -13.77 9.16
CA PHE A 192 2.69 -12.44 9.74
C PHE A 192 3.43 -12.49 11.08
N ASN A 193 3.58 -13.67 11.70
CA ASN A 193 4.27 -13.83 12.98
C ASN A 193 5.77 -13.54 12.84
N GLY A 194 6.29 -12.71 13.75
CA GLY A 194 7.71 -12.34 13.77
C GLY A 194 8.12 -11.27 12.75
N LEU A 195 7.19 -10.84 11.87
CA LEU A 195 7.44 -9.72 10.97
C LEU A 195 7.34 -8.39 11.70
N THR A 196 8.14 -7.41 11.27
CA THR A 196 8.07 -6.04 11.80
C THR A 196 6.91 -5.30 11.14
N ALA A 197 5.88 -4.98 11.92
CA ALA A 197 4.72 -4.22 11.46
C ALA A 197 4.91 -2.72 11.75
N ASN A 198 4.64 -1.87 10.75
CA ASN A 198 4.52 -0.43 10.91
C ASN A 198 3.06 0.00 10.67
N VAL A 199 2.49 0.79 11.57
CA VAL A 199 1.10 1.26 11.43
C VAL A 199 1.05 2.36 10.37
N VAL A 200 0.20 2.16 9.37
CA VAL A 200 -0.01 3.09 8.24
C VAL A 200 -1.24 3.94 8.48
N ALA A 201 -2.28 3.35 9.05
CA ALA A 201 -3.52 4.03 9.43
C ALA A 201 -4.13 3.34 10.65
N GLU A 202 -4.78 4.14 11.50
CA GLU A 202 -5.62 3.69 12.61
C GLU A 202 -7.08 3.94 12.30
N ASP A 203 -7.97 3.41 13.15
CA ASP A 203 -9.43 3.53 13.05
C ASP A 203 -10.03 2.83 11.82
N VAL A 204 -9.31 1.86 11.25
CA VAL A 204 -9.74 1.10 10.06
C VAL A 204 -10.81 0.08 10.44
N THR A 205 -12.00 0.22 9.86
CA THR A 205 -13.12 -0.71 10.08
C THR A 205 -13.36 -1.67 8.94
N ASP A 206 -12.94 -1.31 7.72
CA ASP A 206 -12.99 -2.16 6.55
C ASP A 206 -11.85 -1.79 5.59
N CYS A 207 -11.29 -2.77 4.91
CA CYS A 207 -10.14 -2.62 4.04
C CYS A 207 -10.06 -3.81 3.09
N SER A 208 -9.82 -3.54 1.82
CA SER A 208 -9.71 -4.59 0.80
C SER A 208 -8.77 -4.17 -0.32
N PHE A 209 -8.12 -5.19 -0.90
CA PHE A 209 -7.26 -5.06 -2.06
C PHE A 209 -7.77 -5.98 -3.15
N THR A 210 -7.79 -5.48 -4.38
CA THR A 210 -8.10 -6.27 -5.58
C THR A 210 -7.02 -6.02 -6.61
N TYR A 211 -6.45 -7.08 -7.18
CA TYR A 211 -5.48 -6.98 -8.26
C TYR A 211 -6.11 -7.45 -9.56
N THR A 212 -6.14 -6.56 -10.55
CA THR A 212 -6.60 -6.88 -11.90
C THR A 212 -5.37 -6.88 -12.81
N PRO A 213 -4.87 -8.06 -13.23
CA PRO A 213 -3.74 -8.14 -14.13
C PRO A 213 -4.10 -7.55 -15.49
N GLY A 214 -3.17 -6.79 -16.06
CA GLY A 214 -3.28 -6.28 -17.42
C GLY A 214 -3.12 -7.40 -18.45
N VAL A 215 -3.91 -7.34 -19.51
CA VAL A 215 -3.68 -8.11 -20.75
C VAL A 215 -3.01 -7.17 -21.76
N MET A 216 -2.07 -7.70 -22.58
CA MET A 216 -1.18 -7.12 -23.63
C MET A 216 -1.23 -5.63 -24.07
N GLN A 217 -2.24 -4.83 -23.75
CA GLN A 217 -2.37 -3.38 -24.00
C GLN A 217 -2.84 -2.56 -22.77
N HIS A 218 -3.28 -3.20 -21.69
CA HIS A 218 -3.70 -2.52 -20.45
C HIS A 218 -2.65 -2.69 -19.36
N SER A 219 -2.36 -1.60 -18.65
CA SER A 219 -1.61 -1.65 -17.40
C SER A 219 -2.40 -2.38 -16.31
N SER A 220 -1.71 -3.17 -15.50
CA SER A 220 -2.32 -3.82 -14.33
C SER A 220 -2.75 -2.77 -13.31
N VAL A 221 -3.80 -3.04 -12.54
CA VAL A 221 -4.33 -2.11 -11.54
C VAL A 221 -4.51 -2.82 -10.20
N VAL A 222 -4.06 -2.17 -9.13
CA VAL A 222 -4.44 -2.51 -7.76
C VAL A 222 -5.51 -1.53 -7.31
N THR A 223 -6.69 -2.04 -6.98
CA THR A 223 -7.73 -1.26 -6.31
C THR A 223 -7.56 -1.46 -4.81
N ALA A 224 -7.32 -0.38 -4.08
CA ALA A 224 -7.28 -0.38 -2.63
C ALA A 224 -8.47 0.42 -2.08
N GLN A 225 -9.27 -0.23 -1.23
CA GLN A 225 -10.37 0.41 -0.51
C GLN A 225 -10.03 0.47 0.97
N LEU A 226 -10.32 1.62 1.58
CA LEU A 226 -10.09 1.85 2.99
C LEU A 226 -11.28 2.59 3.61
N THR A 227 -11.84 2.02 4.67
CA THR A 227 -12.91 2.62 5.47
C THR A 227 -12.41 2.86 6.88
N LEU A 228 -12.43 4.12 7.31
CA LEU A 228 -12.07 4.56 8.65
C LEU A 228 -13.33 5.03 9.39
N ALA A 229 -13.43 4.74 10.68
CA ALA A 229 -14.51 5.24 11.52
C ALA A 229 -14.04 5.58 12.93
N LYS A 230 -14.44 6.74 13.44
CA LYS A 230 -14.15 7.21 14.80
C LYS A 230 -15.19 8.22 15.26
N ASN A 231 -15.65 8.13 16.51
CA ASN A 231 -16.57 9.09 17.13
C ASN A 231 -17.83 9.43 16.29
N GLY A 232 -18.36 8.46 15.54
CA GLY A 232 -19.53 8.64 14.67
C GLY A 232 -19.23 9.15 13.25
N GLY A 233 -18.01 9.62 12.98
CA GLY A 233 -17.52 9.91 11.62
C GLY A 233 -17.13 8.63 10.89
N VAL A 234 -17.41 8.56 9.59
CA VAL A 234 -17.06 7.44 8.70
C VAL A 234 -16.54 7.98 7.38
N ALA A 235 -15.30 7.65 7.01
CA ALA A 235 -14.72 7.99 5.72
C ALA A 235 -14.39 6.71 4.95
N ARG A 236 -14.86 6.60 3.71
CA ARG A 236 -14.54 5.49 2.80
C ARG A 236 -13.91 6.04 1.53
N LEU A 237 -12.69 5.64 1.26
CA LEU A 237 -11.94 6.04 0.08
C LEU A 237 -11.55 4.80 -0.74
N VAL A 238 -11.46 5.00 -2.05
CA VAL A 238 -10.99 3.98 -3.01
C VAL A 238 -9.91 4.62 -3.86
N ASN A 239 -8.81 3.91 -4.06
CA ASN A 239 -7.72 4.34 -4.93
C ASN A 239 -7.39 3.25 -5.95
N LEU A 240 -7.31 3.63 -7.23
CA LEU A 240 -6.89 2.75 -8.32
C LEU A 240 -5.42 3.07 -8.64
N ILE A 241 -4.56 2.12 -8.36
CA ILE A 241 -3.11 2.25 -8.47
C ILE A 241 -2.65 1.50 -9.72
N ASN A 242 -2.16 2.23 -10.70
CA ASN A 242 -1.54 1.65 -11.89
C ASN A 242 -0.21 0.96 -11.53
N VAL A 243 -0.03 -0.26 -12.04
CA VAL A 243 1.19 -1.08 -11.91
C VAL A 243 1.80 -1.32 -13.28
N VAL A 244 3.07 -0.96 -13.42
CA VAL A 244 3.82 -1.11 -14.68
C VAL A 244 4.42 -2.51 -14.78
N ASN A 245 3.79 -3.38 -15.56
CA ASN A 245 4.28 -4.74 -15.81
C ASN A 245 5.10 -4.83 -17.12
N SER A 246 6.18 -4.04 -17.20
CA SER A 246 7.12 -4.04 -18.33
C SER A 246 8.51 -4.49 -17.84
N PRO A 247 8.77 -5.81 -17.75
CA PRO A 247 10.04 -6.36 -17.30
C PRO A 247 11.22 -6.07 -18.23
#